data_AF-B7P758-F1
#
_entry.id   AF-B7P758-F1
#
_cell.length_a   1.000
_cell.length_b   1.000
_cell.length_c   1.000
_cell.angle_alpha   90.00
_cell.angle_beta   90.00
_cell.angle_gamma   90.00
#
_symmetry.space_group_name_H-M   'P 1'
#
loop_
_entity.id
_entity.type
_entity.pdbx_description
1 polymer ?
#
loop_
_entity_poly.entity_id
_entity_poly.type
_entity_poly.pdbx_seq_one_letter_code
_entity_poly.pdbx_strand_id
1 'polypeptide(L)' 'VDDSHAFTRAECLTQMQRYAAGFQAHGIQPGDHLCVYLENSMENYFATFGCVFAGAVIVLAKTSLTE' A
#
# COMPACT_ATOMS: atom_id res chain seq x y z
N VAL A 1 12.37 -9.98 1.83
CA VAL A 1 12.34 -9.00 2.95
C VAL A 1 13.41 -8.01 2.60
N ASP A 2 13.11 -6.72 2.62
CA ASP A 2 14.14 -5.70 2.39
C ASP A 2 15.15 -5.81 3.54
N ASP A 3 16.33 -6.35 3.27
CA ASP A 3 17.31 -6.73 4.30
C ASP A 3 17.97 -5.51 4.98
N SER A 4 17.66 -4.30 4.51
CA SER A 4 18.28 -3.06 4.95
C SER A 4 17.58 -2.37 6.13
N HIS A 5 16.29 -2.66 6.39
CA HIS A 5 15.53 -2.00 7.44
C HIS A 5 14.39 -2.86 8.01
N ALA A 6 14.44 -3.15 9.31
CA ALA A 6 13.37 -3.83 10.02
C ALA A 6 12.42 -2.82 10.65
N PHE A 7 11.12 -2.93 10.33
CA PHE A 7 10.07 -2.14 10.96
C PHE A 7 9.42 -2.90 12.10
N THR A 8 9.17 -2.22 13.21
CA THR A 8 8.27 -2.71 14.25
C THR A 8 6.83 -2.72 13.75
N ARG A 9 5.97 -3.52 14.41
CA ARG A 9 4.54 -3.54 14.10
C ARG A 9 3.88 -2.17 14.21
N ALA A 10 4.31 -1.36 15.19
CA ALA A 10 3.77 -0.01 15.43
C ALA A 10 4.17 0.97 14.31
N GLU A 11 5.41 0.88 13.83
CA GLU A 11 5.87 1.69 12.70
C GLU A 11 5.16 1.30 11.41
N CYS A 12 4.98 -0.01 11.15
CA CYS A 12 4.19 -0.49 10.02
C CYS A 12 2.76 0.08 10.05
N LEU A 13 2.08 -0.02 11.19
CA LEU A 13 0.72 0.51 11.35
C LEU A 13 0.67 2.02 11.08
N THR A 14 1.63 2.76 11.62
CA THR A 14 1.73 4.22 11.43
C THR A 14 1.93 4.57 9.96
N GLN A 15 2.79 3.84 9.24
CA GLN A 15 3.00 4.08 7.82
C GLN A 15 1.77 3.76 6.98
N MET A 16 1.09 2.65 7.24
CA MET A 16 -0.15 2.31 6.53
C MET A 16 -1.23 3.39 6.72
N GLN A 17 -1.39 3.89 7.95
CA GLN A 17 -2.33 4.98 8.24
C GLN A 17 -1.97 6.28 7.51
N ARG A 18 -0.67 6.60 7.42
CA ARG A 18 -0.18 7.76 6.65
C ARG A 18 -0.49 7.63 5.16
N TYR A 19 -0.25 6.46 4.57
CA TYR A 19 -0.60 6.19 3.18
C TYR A 19 -2.12 6.33 2.96
N ALA A 20 -2.94 5.75 3.84
CA ALA A 20 -4.39 5.86 3.76
C ALA A 20 -4.88 7.31 3.79
N ALA A 21 -4.35 8.13 4.72
CA ALA A 21 -4.66 9.55 4.78
C ALA A 21 -4.22 10.30 3.52
N GLY A 22 -3.04 9.96 2.98
CA GLY A 22 -2.56 10.49 1.71
C GLY A 22 -3.48 10.13 0.54
N PHE A 23 -3.90 8.88 0.44
CA PHE A 23 -4.84 8.41 -0.58
C PHE A 23 -6.18 9.16 -0.51
N GLN A 24 -6.76 9.27 0.67
CA GLN A 24 -8.01 10.01 0.89
C GLN A 24 -7.86 11.50 0.54
N ALA A 25 -6.73 12.11 0.88
CA ALA A 25 -6.43 13.50 0.51
C ALA A 25 -6.32 13.70 -1.03
N HIS A 26 -5.98 12.64 -1.78
CA HIS A 26 -5.99 12.64 -3.24
C HIS A 26 -7.33 12.23 -3.84
N GLY A 27 -8.39 12.16 -3.02
CA GLY A 27 -9.76 11.94 -3.48
C GLY A 27 -10.19 10.48 -3.52
N ILE A 28 -9.34 9.53 -3.14
CA ILE A 28 -9.71 8.11 -3.05
C ILE A 28 -10.83 7.95 -2.03
N GLN A 29 -11.92 7.33 -2.46
CA GLN A 29 -13.09 7.04 -1.65
C GLN A 29 -13.19 5.54 -1.31
N PRO A 30 -13.91 5.18 -0.24
CA PRO A 30 -14.24 3.80 0.04
C PRO A 30 -14.93 3.13 -1.15
N GLY A 31 -14.47 1.94 -1.52
CA GLY A 31 -14.96 1.20 -2.69
C GLY A 31 -14.24 1.49 -4.00
N ASP A 32 -13.37 2.51 -4.07
CA ASP A 32 -12.55 2.75 -5.27
C ASP A 32 -11.58 1.59 -5.52
N HIS A 33 -11.34 1.26 -6.79
CA HIS A 33 -10.40 0.22 -7.18
C HIS A 33 -9.04 0.81 -7.53
N LEU A 34 -8.01 0.40 -6.78
CA LEU A 34 -6.64 0.91 -6.91
C LEU A 34 -5.69 -0.19 -7.35
N CYS A 35 -4.98 0.05 -8.45
CA CYS A 35 -3.88 -0.81 -8.86
C CYS A 35 -2.61 -0.43 -8.09
N VAL A 36 -2.04 -1.39 -7.36
CA VAL A 36 -0.70 -1.25 -6.76
C VAL A 36 0.27 -2.05 -7.61
N TYR A 37 1.08 -1.34 -8.40
CA TYR A 37 2.09 -1.90 -9.28
C TYR A 37 3.48 -1.51 -8.77
N LEU A 38 3.91 -2.21 -7.73
CA LEU A 38 5.22 -2.04 -7.10
C LEU A 38 5.88 -3.41 -6.95
N GLU A 39 7.20 -3.44 -6.99
CA GLU A 39 7.96 -4.65 -6.72
C GLU A 39 7.79 -5.11 -5.26
N ASN A 40 8.40 -6.24 -4.91
CA ASN A 40 8.35 -6.74 -3.54
C ASN A 40 9.21 -5.87 -2.62
N SER A 41 8.63 -4.80 -2.06
CA SER A 41 9.28 -3.88 -1.12
C SER A 41 8.38 -3.55 0.08
N MET A 42 8.93 -2.85 1.07
CA MET A 42 8.14 -2.33 2.21
C MET A 42 7.15 -1.25 1.77
N GLU A 43 7.48 -0.45 0.76
CA GLU A 43 6.58 0.54 0.17
C GLU A 43 5.36 -0.14 -0.45
N ASN A 44 5.55 -1.26 -1.17
CA ASN A 44 4.42 -2.03 -1.69
C ASN A 44 3.51 -2.54 -0.55
N TYR A 45 4.11 -3.01 0.55
CA TYR A 45 3.36 -3.40 1.74
C TYR A 45 2.57 -2.23 2.34
N PHE A 46 3.18 -1.06 2.52
CA PHE A 46 2.51 0.12 3.06
C PHE A 46 1.42 0.66 2.12
N ALA A 47 1.66 0.68 0.81
CA ALA A 47 0.68 1.11 -0.19
C ALA A 47 -0.52 0.17 -0.25
N THR A 48 -0.28 -1.15 -0.27
CA THR A 48 -1.34 -2.17 -0.28
C THR A 48 -2.23 -2.03 0.95
N PHE A 49 -1.66 -2.03 2.15
CA PHE A 49 -2.48 -1.91 3.37
C PHE A 49 -3.03 -0.49 3.56
N GLY A 50 -2.33 0.54 3.10
CA GLY A 50 -2.86 1.90 3.06
C GLY A 50 -4.15 2.00 2.26
N CYS A 51 -4.28 1.28 1.15
CA CYS A 51 -5.54 1.19 0.39
C CYS A 51 -6.64 0.51 1.22
N VAL A 52 -6.32 -0.57 1.95
CA VAL A 52 -7.28 -1.25 2.85
C VAL A 52 -7.78 -0.26 3.91
N PHE A 53 -6.87 0.47 4.56
CA PHE A 53 -7.21 1.46 5.59
C PHE A 53 -7.98 2.66 5.02
N ALA A 54 -7.77 3.01 3.75
CA ALA A 54 -8.56 4.03 3.06
C ALA A 54 -10.00 3.56 2.74
N GLY A 55 -10.29 2.26 2.87
CA GLY A 55 -11.57 1.65 2.50
C GLY A 55 -11.67 1.27 1.03
N ALA A 56 -10.57 1.33 0.29
CA ALA A 56 -10.50 1.03 -1.13
C ALA A 56 -10.28 -0.47 -1.40
N VAL A 57 -10.50 -0.88 -2.63
CA VAL A 57 -10.27 -2.24 -3.14
C VAL A 57 -8.94 -2.27 -3.88
N ILE A 58 -8.04 -3.17 -3.47
CA ILE A 58 -6.73 -3.29 -4.13
C ILE A 58 -6.79 -4.30 -5.27
N VAL A 59 -6.24 -3.91 -6.40
CA VAL A 59 -5.89 -4.78 -7.52
C VAL A 59 -4.37 -4.95 -7.50
N LEU A 60 -3.91 -6.12 -7.07
CA LEU A 60 -2.48 -6.42 -7.04
C LEU A 60 -1.99 -6.77 -8.45
N ALA A 61 -0.95 -6.07 -8.91
CA ALA A 61 -0.34 -6.31 -10.20
C ALA A 61 1.11 -6.76 -10.02
N LYS A 62 1.47 -7.89 -10.64
CA LYS A 62 2.81 -8.46 -10.53
C LYS A 62 3.76 -7.75 -11.50
N THR A 63 4.78 -7.09 -10.97
CA THR A 63 5.72 -6.31 -11.80
C THR A 63 6.52 -7.14 -12.79
N SER A 64 6.75 -8.42 -12.51
CA SER A 64 7.47 -9.34 -13.40
C SER A 64 6.59 -10.02 -14.46
N LEU A 65 5.28 -9.77 -14.48
CA LEU A 65 4.40 -10.34 -15.49
C LEU A 65 4.36 -9.41 -16.70
N THR A 66 5.00 -9.85 -17.78
CA THR A 66 4.89 -9.25 -19.11
C THR A 66 4.22 -10.29 -20.01
N GLU A 67 3.04 -9.96 -20.52
CA GLU A 67 2.12 -10.81 -21.34
C GLU A 67 1.21 -11.77 -20.57
#